data_AF-A0A0K0E873-F1
#
_entry.id   AF-A0A0K0E873-F1
#
_cell.length_a   1.000
_cell.length_b   1.000
_cell.length_c   1.000
_cell.angle_alpha   90.00
_cell.angle_beta   90.00
_cell.angle_gamma   90.00
#
_symmetry.space_group_name_H-M   'P 1'
#
loop_
_entity.id
_entity.type
_entity.pdbx_description
1 polymer ?
#
loop_
_entity_poly.entity_id
_entity_poly.type
_entity_poly.pdbx_seq_one_letter_code
_entity_poly.pdbx_strand_id
1 'polypeptide(L)'
;MNYYLFIVLSLTFIHFGVAKEGLKVILLTNLEAGNKNVTKPFLDKFEKDMKKVIMDANLHEDDFGEVERAIINNNKMFSMTYTTEKGIEKCSQAIILTEKAVNDVKEIVTGSITCGDMQTNTFNKN
;
A
#
# COMPACT_ATOMS: atom_id res chain seq x y z
N MET A 1 -30.03 -40.85 -3.03
CA MET A 1 -29.65 -40.04 -4.21
C MET A 1 -29.14 -38.69 -3.73
N ASN A 2 -28.02 -38.27 -4.31
CA ASN A 2 -27.34 -36.97 -4.24
C ASN A 2 -26.60 -36.59 -2.95
N TYR A 3 -25.30 -36.88 -3.01
CA TYR A 3 -24.20 -36.32 -2.24
C TYR A 3 -24.15 -34.79 -2.42
N TYR A 4 -24.39 -34.04 -1.36
CA TYR A 4 -24.04 -32.62 -1.30
C TYR A 4 -22.56 -32.50 -0.94
N LEU A 5 -21.69 -32.77 -1.90
CA LEU A 5 -20.28 -32.41 -1.81
C LEU A 5 -20.17 -30.93 -2.18
N PHE A 6 -20.37 -30.04 -1.20
CA PHE A 6 -20.00 -28.64 -1.33
C PHE A 6 -18.47 -28.58 -1.39
N ILE A 7 -17.94 -28.71 -2.60
CA ILE A 7 -16.59 -28.25 -2.94
C ILE A 7 -16.65 -26.74 -2.77
N VAL A 8 -16.32 -26.27 -1.57
CA VAL A 8 -15.91 -24.88 -1.38
C VAL A 8 -14.64 -24.77 -2.19
N LEU A 9 -14.81 -24.29 -3.42
CA LEU A 9 -13.75 -23.85 -4.30
C LEU A 9 -13.04 -22.75 -3.53
N SER A 10 -12.03 -23.13 -2.74
CA SER A 10 -11.04 -22.20 -2.25
C SER A 10 -10.49 -21.54 -3.50
N LEU A 11 -10.94 -20.32 -3.79
CA LEU A 11 -10.17 -19.41 -4.61
C LEU A 11 -8.81 -19.37 -3.92
N THR A 12 -7.90 -20.20 -4.41
CA THR A 12 -6.49 -19.96 -4.27
C THR A 12 -6.31 -18.59 -4.87
N PHE A 13 -6.33 -17.57 -4.01
CA PHE A 13 -5.82 -16.26 -4.32
C PHE A 13 -4.45 -16.54 -4.92
N ILE A 14 -4.40 -16.48 -6.25
CA ILE A 14 -3.16 -16.50 -7.00
C ILE A 14 -2.37 -15.43 -6.28
N HIS A 15 -1.33 -15.86 -5.57
CA HIS A 15 -0.38 -14.94 -5.01
C HIS A 15 0.19 -14.28 -6.26
N PHE A 16 -0.38 -13.12 -6.62
CA PHE A 16 0.37 -12.10 -7.32
C PHE A 16 1.51 -11.81 -6.34
N GLY A 17 2.55 -12.65 -6.42
CA GLY A 17 3.86 -12.27 -5.97
C GLY A 17 4.05 -10.90 -6.55
N VAL A 18 4.36 -9.95 -5.67
CA VAL A 18 4.70 -8.58 -6.07
C VAL A 18 5.46 -8.72 -7.38
N ALA A 19 4.92 -8.14 -8.46
CA ALA A 19 5.56 -8.26 -9.77
C ALA A 19 7.05 -8.01 -9.51
N LYS A 20 7.94 -8.88 -9.98
CA LYS A 20 9.36 -8.81 -9.56
C LYS A 20 9.98 -7.44 -9.83
N GLU A 21 9.33 -6.66 -10.69
CA GLU A 21 9.66 -5.29 -11.11
C GLU A 21 8.89 -4.18 -10.36
N GLY A 22 7.94 -4.54 -9.50
CA GLY A 22 7.02 -3.64 -8.81
C GLY A 22 7.41 -3.30 -7.38
N LEU A 23 6.61 -2.44 -6.77
CA LEU A 23 6.75 -1.98 -5.39
C LEU A 23 5.51 -2.38 -4.60
N LYS A 24 5.69 -2.74 -3.35
CA LYS A 24 4.60 -2.92 -2.39
C LYS A 24 4.82 -2.01 -1.19
N VAL A 25 3.91 -1.06 -0.99
CA VAL A 25 3.93 -0.13 0.15
C VAL A 25 2.76 -0.44 1.06
N ILE A 26 3.00 -0.58 2.36
CA ILE A 26 1.96 -0.75 3.38
C ILE A 26 2.08 0.40 4.36
N LEU A 27 0.98 1.08 4.62
CA LEU A 27 0.90 2.17 5.59
C LEU A 27 -0.16 1.82 6.62
N LEU A 28 0.19 1.93 7.90
CA LEU A 28 -0.73 1.74 9.01
C LEU A 28 -1.03 3.10 9.62
N THR A 29 -2.30 3.37 9.86
CA THR A 29 -2.75 4.61 10.49
C THR A 29 -3.31 4.36 11.89
N ASN A 30 -3.39 5.42 12.70
CA ASN A 30 -4.12 5.39 13.97
C ASN A 30 -5.64 5.59 13.81
N LEU A 31 -6.15 5.63 12.57
CA LEU A 31 -7.57 5.83 12.29
C LEU A 31 -8.34 4.52 12.44
N GLU A 32 -9.59 4.61 12.91
CA GLU A 32 -10.48 3.47 13.05
C GLU A 32 -10.90 2.92 11.67
N ALA A 33 -10.57 1.65 11.41
CA ALA A 33 -10.98 0.96 10.20
C ALA A 33 -12.50 0.83 10.11
N GLY A 34 -13.04 0.97 8.90
CA GLY A 34 -14.47 0.81 8.63
C GLY A 34 -15.31 2.08 8.83
N ASN A 35 -14.81 3.08 9.56
CA ASN A 35 -15.46 4.38 9.64
C ASN A 35 -15.21 5.21 8.37
N LYS A 36 -16.04 5.00 7.34
CA LYS A 36 -15.90 5.68 6.04
C LYS A 36 -15.92 7.20 6.13
N ASN A 37 -16.58 7.77 7.14
CA ASN A 37 -16.62 9.22 7.35
C ASN A 37 -15.29 9.79 7.84
N VAL A 38 -14.39 8.93 8.33
CA VAL A 38 -13.03 9.28 8.75
C VAL A 38 -12.02 8.83 7.69
N THR A 39 -12.10 7.58 7.25
CA THR A 39 -11.08 6.99 6.38
C THR A 39 -11.12 7.50 4.95
N LYS A 40 -12.30 7.77 4.38
CA LYS A 40 -12.42 8.26 3.00
C LYS A 40 -11.86 9.68 2.85
N PRO A 41 -12.26 10.68 3.66
CA PRO A 41 -11.68 12.02 3.56
C PRO A 41 -10.17 12.04 3.80
N PHE A 42 -9.69 11.20 4.73
CA PHE A 42 -8.25 11.03 4.95
C PHE A 42 -7.55 10.48 3.70
N LEU A 43 -8.09 9.40 3.12
CA LEU A 43 -7.51 8.77 1.93
C LEU A 43 -7.47 9.73 0.74
N ASP A 44 -8.59 10.39 0.44
CA ASP A 44 -8.70 11.34 -0.66
C ASP A 44 -7.68 12.49 -0.52
N LYS A 45 -7.48 12.99 0.72
CA LYS A 45 -6.46 14.00 1.02
C LYS A 45 -5.05 13.43 0.89
N PHE A 46 -4.79 12.26 1.48
CA PHE A 46 -3.48 11.63 1.50
C PHE A 46 -2.98 11.34 0.09
N GLU A 47 -3.81 10.75 -0.76
CA GLU A 47 -3.43 10.44 -2.14
C GLU A 47 -3.13 11.69 -2.96
N LYS A 48 -3.93 12.76 -2.77
CA LYS A 48 -3.68 14.05 -3.41
C LYS A 48 -2.34 14.65 -2.97
N ASP A 49 -2.05 14.62 -1.68
CA ASP A 49 -0.80 15.15 -1.13
C ASP A 49 0.40 14.31 -1.61
N MET A 50 0.28 12.98 -1.61
CA MET A 50 1.33 12.09 -2.11
C MET A 50 1.58 12.23 -3.60
N LYS A 51 0.54 12.44 -4.43
CA LYS A 51 0.72 12.73 -5.85
C LYS A 51 1.58 13.97 -6.05
N LYS A 52 1.36 15.02 -5.25
CA LYS A 52 2.21 16.23 -5.29
C LYS A 52 3.66 15.91 -4.89
N VAL A 53 3.86 15.18 -3.80
CA VAL A 53 5.20 14.79 -3.33
C VAL A 53 5.96 13.96 -4.38
N ILE A 54 5.28 13.03 -5.04
CA ILE A 54 5.83 12.20 -6.11
C ILE A 54 6.23 13.06 -7.31
N MET A 55 5.36 13.99 -7.73
CA MET A 55 5.67 14.91 -8.82
C MET A 55 6.85 15.85 -8.48
N ASP A 56 6.91 16.37 -7.26
CA ASP A 56 8.02 17.21 -6.79
C ASP A 56 9.35 16.43 -6.74
N ALA A 57 9.29 15.09 -6.61
CA ALA A 57 10.44 14.19 -6.72
C ALA A 57 10.80 13.82 -8.17
N ASN A 58 10.19 14.45 -9.17
CA ASN A 58 10.31 14.14 -10.61
C ASN A 58 9.99 12.68 -10.94
N LEU A 59 9.00 12.11 -10.25
CA LEU A 59 8.44 10.80 -10.56
C LEU A 59 7.08 10.97 -11.23
N HIS A 60 6.76 10.05 -12.13
CA HIS A 60 5.52 10.05 -12.88
C HIS A 60 4.70 8.80 -12.57
N GLU A 61 3.37 8.89 -12.67
CA GLU A 61 2.49 7.72 -12.46
C GLU A 61 2.88 6.56 -13.40
N ASP A 62 3.25 6.89 -14.64
CA ASP A 62 3.74 5.94 -15.64
C ASP A 62 5.03 5.21 -15.24
N ASP A 63 5.79 5.70 -14.27
CA ASP A 63 6.97 4.97 -13.74
C ASP A 63 6.54 3.72 -12.96
N PHE A 64 5.32 3.69 -12.42
CA PHE A 64 4.83 2.63 -11.55
C PHE A 64 3.85 1.67 -12.25
N GLY A 65 3.33 2.07 -13.41
CA GLY A 65 2.33 1.28 -14.14
C GLY A 65 0.99 1.25 -13.40
N GLU A 66 0.26 0.15 -13.53
CA GLU A 66 -0.97 -0.01 -12.76
C GLU A 66 -0.69 -0.08 -11.26
N VAL A 67 -1.49 0.64 -10.46
CA VAL A 67 -1.38 0.67 -9.00
C VAL A 67 -2.64 0.07 -8.39
N GLU A 68 -2.51 -1.13 -7.84
CA GLU A 68 -3.56 -1.77 -7.05
C GLU A 68 -3.56 -1.20 -5.63
N ARG A 69 -4.76 -0.91 -5.12
CA ARG A 69 -4.96 -0.35 -3.77
C ARG A 69 -5.84 -1.28 -2.97
N ALA A 70 -5.40 -1.66 -1.79
CA ALA A 70 -6.18 -2.44 -0.85
C ALA A 70 -6.27 -1.74 0.51
N ILE A 71 -7.48 -1.61 1.02
CA ILE A 71 -7.74 -1.14 2.38
C ILE A 71 -7.97 -2.35 3.26
N ILE A 72 -7.13 -2.49 4.28
CA ILE A 72 -7.16 -3.63 5.20
C ILE A 72 -7.45 -3.11 6.60
N ASN A 73 -8.29 -3.85 7.32
CA ASN A 73 -8.47 -3.68 8.75
C ASN A 73 -7.37 -4.49 9.47
N ASN A 74 -6.39 -3.80 10.05
CA ASN A 74 -5.35 -4.43 10.85
C ASN A 74 -5.57 -4.08 12.32
N ASN A 75 -6.11 -5.01 13.12
CA ASN A 75 -6.39 -4.78 14.54
C ASN A 75 -7.22 -3.51 14.82
N LYS A 76 -8.28 -3.27 14.03
CA LYS A 76 -9.13 -2.07 14.05
C LYS A 76 -8.48 -0.79 13.52
N MET A 77 -7.22 -0.85 13.12
CA MET A 77 -6.54 0.26 12.47
C MET A 77 -6.73 0.20 10.96
N PHE A 78 -6.93 1.37 10.37
CA PHE A 78 -7.01 1.55 8.92
C PHE A 78 -5.61 1.42 8.33
N SER A 79 -5.42 0.42 7.46
CA SER A 79 -4.18 0.18 6.73
C SER A 79 -4.43 0.28 5.23
N MET A 80 -3.48 0.91 4.54
CA MET A 80 -3.48 1.08 3.09
C MET A 80 -2.32 0.26 2.53
N THR A 81 -2.61 -0.57 1.53
CA THR A 81 -1.59 -1.28 0.75
C THR A 81 -1.66 -0.81 -0.68
N TYR A 82 -0.51 -0.43 -1.23
CA TYR A 82 -0.34 -0.06 -2.63
C TYR A 82 0.63 -1.06 -3.26
N THR A 83 0.21 -1.70 -4.34
CA THR A 83 1.05 -2.61 -5.13
C THR A 83 1.15 -2.07 -6.53
N THR A 84 2.36 -1.84 -7.02
CA THR A 84 2.61 -1.33 -8.37
C THR A 84 3.03 -2.47 -9.30
N GLU A 85 2.66 -2.36 -10.57
CA GLU A 85 3.08 -3.31 -11.61
C GLU A 85 4.60 -3.26 -11.85
N LYS A 86 5.16 -2.04 -11.84
CA LYS A 86 6.59 -1.76 -12.09
C LYS A 86 7.11 -0.64 -11.17
N GLY A 87 8.34 -0.18 -11.38
CA GLY A 87 8.94 0.93 -10.64
C GLY A 87 10.07 0.52 -9.68
N ILE A 88 10.60 -0.70 -9.77
CA ILE A 88 11.78 -1.16 -9.00
C ILE A 88 12.99 -0.24 -9.20
N GLU A 89 13.14 0.35 -10.38
CA GLU A 89 14.18 1.33 -10.70
C GLU A 89 14.05 2.64 -9.91
N LYS A 90 12.85 2.91 -9.36
CA LYS A 90 12.57 4.04 -8.47
C LYS A 90 12.56 3.63 -6.99
N CYS A 91 13.00 2.41 -6.65
CA CYS A 91 12.94 1.88 -5.30
C CYS A 91 13.62 2.78 -4.26
N SER A 92 14.81 3.32 -4.55
CA SER A 92 15.51 4.21 -3.62
C SER A 92 14.71 5.49 -3.32
N GLN A 93 14.10 6.08 -4.33
CA GLN A 93 13.23 7.25 -4.16
C GLN A 93 11.95 6.85 -3.41
N ALA A 94 11.33 5.73 -3.77
CA ALA A 94 10.12 5.24 -3.12
C ALA A 94 10.33 4.92 -1.62
N ILE A 95 11.51 4.42 -1.24
CA ILE A 95 11.94 4.24 0.15
C ILE A 95 11.92 5.57 0.91
N ILE A 96 12.59 6.59 0.35
CA ILE A 96 12.65 7.93 0.95
C ILE A 96 11.25 8.55 1.07
N LEU A 97 10.42 8.39 0.03
CA LEU A 97 9.05 8.90 0.03
C LEU A 97 8.15 8.19 1.05
N THR A 98 8.34 6.88 1.24
CA THR A 98 7.60 6.11 2.25
C THR A 98 7.98 6.54 3.65
N GLU A 99 9.27 6.68 3.94
CA GLU A 99 9.76 7.18 5.23
C GLU A 99 9.24 8.61 5.49
N LYS A 100 9.29 9.48 4.48
CA LYS A 100 8.76 10.84 4.56
C LYS A 100 7.26 10.84 4.87
N ALA A 101 6.46 9.98 4.22
CA ALA A 101 5.03 9.87 4.50
C ALA A 101 4.76 9.45 5.96
N VAL A 102 5.53 8.49 6.50
CA VAL A 102 5.41 8.03 7.89
C VAL A 102 5.71 9.17 8.88
N ASN A 103 6.74 9.96 8.60
CA ASN A 103 7.15 11.06 9.46
C ASN A 103 6.21 12.27 9.35
N ASP A 104 5.80 12.65 8.15
CA ASP A 104 5.06 13.91 7.92
C ASP A 104 3.55 13.78 8.14
N VAL A 105 2.95 12.61 7.88
CA VAL A 105 1.50 12.44 7.99
C VAL A 105 1.15 12.00 9.41
N LYS A 106 0.54 12.89 10.19
CA LYS A 106 0.25 12.67 11.62
C LYS A 106 -0.53 11.37 11.91
N GLU A 107 -1.41 10.97 11.00
CA GLU A 107 -2.24 9.77 11.15
C GLU A 107 -1.46 8.47 10.89
N ILE A 108 -0.37 8.50 10.13
CA ILE A 108 0.44 7.31 9.85
C ILE A 108 1.33 7.01 11.06
N VAL A 109 1.28 5.76 11.54
CA VAL A 109 2.06 5.28 12.69
C VAL A 109 3.27 4.45 12.26
N THR A 110 3.09 3.63 11.22
CA THR A 110 4.15 2.80 10.66
C THR A 110 3.95 2.67 9.15
N GLY A 111 5.04 2.40 8.45
CA GLY A 111 5.03 2.10 7.03
C GLY A 111 6.06 1.05 6.68
N SER A 112 5.82 0.32 5.59
CA SER A 112 6.82 -0.57 5.02
C SER A 112 6.79 -0.54 3.51
N ILE A 113 7.94 -0.81 2.91
CA ILE A 113 8.09 -0.93 1.46
C ILE A 113 8.94 -2.14 1.10
N THR A 114 8.48 -2.90 0.13
CA THR A 114 9.18 -4.01 -0.50
C THR A 114 9.34 -3.69 -1.99
N CYS A 115 10.55 -3.78 -2.53
CA CYS A 115 10.82 -3.57 -3.95
C CYS A 115 11.12 -4.93 -4.60
N GLY A 116 10.23 -5.43 -5.46
CA GLY A 116 10.36 -6.76 -6.05
C GLY A 116 10.61 -7.86 -5.00
N ASP A 117 11.71 -8.60 -5.18
CA ASP A 117 12.16 -9.67 -4.28
C ASP A 117 13.16 -9.18 -3.19
N MET A 118 13.34 -7.86 -3.02
CA MET A 118 14.26 -7.29 -2.02
C MET A 118 13.70 -7.38 -0.58
N GLN A 119 14.57 -7.17 0.41
CA GLN A 119 14.14 -7.09 1.81
C GLN A 119 13.19 -5.91 2.04
N THR A 120 12.16 -6.15 2.83
CA THR A 120 11.22 -5.11 3.28
C THR A 120 11.88 -4.11 4.20
N ASN A 121 11.81 -2.83 3.85
CA ASN A 121 12.18 -1.72 4.73
C ASN A 121 10.97 -1.34 5.55
N THR A 122 11.14 -1.16 6.86
CA THR A 122 10.05 -0.77 7.79
C THR A 122 10.43 0.51 8.50
N PHE A 123 9.49 1.44 8.57
CA PHE A 123 9.62 2.74 9.21
C PHE A 123 8.59 2.86 10.32
N ASN A 124 9.03 3.35 11.46
CA ASN A 124 8.16 3.76 12.55
C ASN A 124 8.18 5.28 12.62
N LYS A 125 7.07 5.89 13.04
CA LYS A 125 7.03 7.33 13.27
C LYS A 125 8.06 7.72 14.33
N ASN A 126 8.91 8.70 14.00
CA ASN A 126 9.85 9.30 14.94
C ASN A 126 9.17 10.28 15.91
#